data_AF-A0A8T4NFS6-F1
#
_entry.id   AF-A0A8T4NFS6-F1
#
_cell.length_a   1.000
_cell.length_b   1.000
_cell.length_c   1.000
_cell.angle_alpha   90.00
_cell.angle_beta   90.00
_cell.angle_gamma   90.00
#
_symmetry.space_group_name_H-M   'P 1'
#
loop_
_entity.id
_entity.type
_entity.pdbx_description
1 polymer ?
#
loop_
_entity_poly.entity_id
_entity_poly.type
_entity_poly.pdbx_seq_one_letter_code
_entity_poly.pdbx_strand_id
1 'polypeptide(L)'
;MEKRGDMTAPAIITLVLAITAFGILLIVLIYIASDFKNYSSDEVCRLAVLTRATAPSGASYVPLKCTTKKICITNDKNCAEFAAEKNPEEKKISKECTENTCKAAREVEKEITNAMYDCWNMMGQGKLSLFSTAAQDAGFNPSVVTCVICSRLAFNLADEKNVLGKVDIQNYIKNTQVPGSSLTYLQTFTDRSVNSYAPLSEKIQTTPVDVTFQTQTTELAVVFSQVQPGDYKKALEGIISLGATAAGAAFVTPLIPKGQALVVIGLATTGAAIYSMSSLHYSKNVISAGYCGTLTSDKKEARNGCSAIQVIPYETAAINQICKQIEGTP
;
A
#
# COMPACT_ATOMS: atom_id res chain seq x y z
N MET A 1 61.07 -43.75 -5.80
CA MET A 1 61.68 -42.60 -6.49
C MET A 1 60.65 -41.48 -6.51
N GLU A 2 60.75 -40.57 -5.55
CA GLU A 2 59.86 -39.40 -5.48
C GLU A 2 60.36 -38.35 -6.47
N LYS A 3 59.60 -38.13 -7.55
CA LYS A 3 59.84 -36.99 -8.44
C LYS A 3 59.42 -35.72 -7.70
N ARG A 4 60.40 -34.93 -7.25
CA ARG A 4 60.15 -33.58 -6.73
C ARG A 4 59.66 -32.72 -7.89
N GLY A 5 58.44 -32.20 -7.78
CA GLY A 5 57.84 -31.34 -8.79
C GLY A 5 58.57 -29.99 -8.83
N ASP A 6 59.16 -29.67 -9.97
CA ASP A 6 59.77 -28.38 -10.22
C ASP A 6 58.65 -27.39 -10.60
N MET A 7 58.23 -26.55 -9.66
CA MET A 7 57.29 -25.47 -9.97
C MET A 7 58.07 -24.39 -10.72
N THR A 8 57.81 -24.27 -12.01
CA THR A 8 58.35 -23.19 -12.85
C THR A 8 57.94 -21.84 -12.27
N ALA A 9 58.91 -20.95 -12.05
CA ALA A 9 58.71 -19.62 -11.45
C ALA A 9 57.50 -18.80 -12.00
N PRO A 10 57.13 -18.88 -13.30
CA PRO A 10 55.92 -18.23 -13.81
C PRO A 10 54.61 -18.72 -13.17
N ALA A 11 54.53 -19.99 -12.77
CA ALA A 11 53.35 -20.54 -12.11
C ALA A 11 53.14 -19.92 -10.72
N ILE A 12 54.23 -19.66 -10.00
CA ILE A 12 54.19 -18.99 -8.68
C ILE A 12 53.72 -17.55 -8.82
N ILE A 13 54.25 -16.80 -9.79
CA ILE A 13 53.84 -15.40 -10.03
C ILE A 13 52.36 -15.32 -10.42
N THR A 14 51.92 -16.19 -11.33
CA THR A 14 50.51 -16.25 -11.75
C THR A 14 49.57 -16.56 -10.58
N LEU A 15 49.99 -17.48 -9.69
CA LEU A 15 49.23 -17.81 -8.48
C LEU A 15 49.09 -16.62 -7.53
N VAL A 16 50.17 -15.87 -7.28
CA VAL A 16 50.15 -14.69 -6.40
C VAL A 16 49.24 -13.60 -6.96
N LEU A 17 49.29 -13.34 -8.27
CA LEU A 17 48.41 -12.36 -8.92
C LEU A 17 46.93 -12.79 -8.84
N ALA A 18 46.64 -14.07 -9.06
CA ALA A 18 45.28 -14.59 -8.95
C ALA A 18 44.71 -14.45 -7.53
N ILE A 19 45.50 -14.79 -6.50
CA ILE A 19 45.09 -14.63 -5.10
C ILE A 19 44.87 -13.16 -4.75
N THR A 20 45.75 -12.26 -5.22
CA THR A 20 45.63 -10.82 -4.97
C THR A 20 44.38 -10.25 -5.62
N ALA A 21 44.11 -10.60 -6.89
CA ALA A 21 42.90 -10.18 -7.60
C ALA A 21 41.62 -10.69 -6.93
N PHE A 22 41.61 -11.95 -6.49
CA PHE A 22 40.49 -12.51 -5.75
C PHE A 22 40.30 -11.82 -4.39
N GLY A 23 41.38 -11.50 -3.68
CA GLY A 23 41.34 -10.75 -2.43
C GLY A 23 40.73 -9.37 -2.60
N ILE A 24 41.13 -8.63 -3.64
CA ILE A 24 40.55 -7.32 -3.97
C ILE A 24 39.05 -7.47 -4.28
N LEU A 25 38.66 -8.47 -5.06
CA LEU A 25 37.27 -8.74 -5.40
C LEU A 25 36.42 -9.04 -4.16
N LEU A 26 36.94 -9.84 -3.23
CA LEU A 26 36.26 -10.11 -1.95
C LEU A 26 36.11 -8.85 -1.10
N ILE A 27 37.13 -7.99 -1.02
CA ILE A 27 37.04 -6.73 -0.27
C ILE A 27 35.95 -5.83 -0.89
N VAL A 28 35.89 -5.72 -2.21
CA VAL A 28 34.85 -4.95 -2.91
C VAL A 28 33.46 -5.53 -2.65
N LEU A 29 33.31 -6.87 -2.71
CA LEU A 29 32.04 -7.52 -2.42
C LEU A 29 31.61 -7.33 -0.96
N ILE A 30 32.54 -7.36 0.00
CA ILE A 30 32.24 -7.11 1.41
C ILE A 30 31.84 -5.66 1.63
N TYR A 31 32.52 -4.71 0.98
CA TYR A 31 32.19 -3.29 1.06
C TYR A 31 30.77 -3.02 0.54
N ILE A 32 30.45 -3.59 -0.64
CA ILE A 32 29.11 -3.54 -1.21
C ILE A 32 28.09 -4.23 -0.27
N ALA A 33 28.43 -5.41 0.27
CA ALA A 33 27.59 -6.15 1.22
C ALA A 33 27.32 -5.39 2.53
N SER A 34 28.28 -4.58 3.00
CA SER A 34 28.10 -3.78 4.22
C SER A 34 27.14 -2.62 4.00
N ASP A 35 27.14 -1.99 2.82
CA ASP A 35 26.21 -0.91 2.50
C ASP A 35 24.76 -1.43 2.48
N PHE A 36 24.56 -2.71 2.14
CA PHE A 36 23.22 -3.31 2.16
C PHE A 36 22.57 -3.38 3.55
N LYS A 37 23.35 -3.30 4.65
CA LYS A 37 22.79 -3.32 6.02
C LYS A 37 22.07 -2.03 6.40
N ASN A 38 22.30 -0.95 5.66
CA ASN A 38 21.74 0.37 5.96
C ASN A 38 20.48 0.69 5.16
N TYR A 39 20.02 -0.21 4.26
CA TYR A 39 18.76 0.02 3.56
C TYR A 39 17.60 -0.07 4.54
N SER A 40 16.76 0.96 4.49
CA SER A 40 15.46 0.93 5.16
C SER A 40 14.60 -0.19 4.60
N SER A 41 13.69 -0.73 5.43
CA SER A 41 12.67 -1.69 4.97
C SER A 41 11.89 -1.22 3.75
N ASP A 42 11.74 0.10 3.62
CA ASP A 42 11.00 0.75 2.55
C ASP A 42 11.74 0.69 1.23
N GLU A 43 13.05 0.89 1.24
CA GLU A 43 13.90 0.77 0.06
C GLU A 43 13.95 -0.68 -0.40
N VAL A 44 14.05 -1.64 0.53
CA VAL A 44 13.99 -3.07 0.21
C VAL A 44 12.64 -3.44 -0.42
N CYS A 45 11.53 -2.95 0.15
CA CYS A 45 10.19 -3.16 -0.41
C CYS A 45 10.08 -2.54 -1.81
N ARG A 46 10.47 -1.28 -1.97
CA ARG A 46 10.43 -0.56 -3.26
C ARG A 46 11.28 -1.25 -4.33
N LEU A 47 12.47 -1.72 -3.98
CA LEU A 47 13.33 -2.49 -4.89
C LEU A 47 12.70 -3.83 -5.26
N ALA A 48 12.07 -4.54 -4.31
CA ALA A 48 11.35 -5.78 -4.59
C ALA A 48 10.15 -5.56 -5.52
N VAL A 49 9.40 -4.46 -5.30
CA VAL A 49 8.28 -4.03 -6.15
C VAL A 49 8.77 -3.73 -7.57
N LEU A 50 9.84 -2.95 -7.72
CA LEU A 50 10.42 -2.62 -9.03
C LEU A 50 10.93 -3.89 -9.72
N THR A 51 11.72 -4.70 -9.04
CA THR A 51 12.29 -5.95 -9.57
C THR A 51 11.19 -6.91 -10.03
N ARG A 52 10.10 -7.03 -9.25
CA ARG A 52 8.95 -7.86 -9.62
C ARG A 52 8.21 -7.29 -10.84
N ALA A 53 8.05 -5.97 -10.94
CA ALA A 53 7.39 -5.31 -12.06
C ALA A 53 8.20 -5.39 -13.37
N THR A 54 9.54 -5.40 -13.27
CA THR A 54 10.49 -5.49 -14.38
C THR A 54 11.09 -6.89 -14.56
N ALA A 55 10.58 -7.91 -13.86
CA ALA A 55 11.09 -9.26 -14.03
C ALA A 55 10.67 -9.79 -15.42
N PRO A 56 11.58 -10.36 -16.22
CA PRO A 56 11.22 -10.99 -17.48
C PRO A 56 10.24 -12.15 -17.22
N SER A 57 9.34 -12.38 -18.17
CA SER A 57 8.38 -13.50 -18.10
C SER A 57 9.13 -14.82 -17.90
N GLY A 58 8.85 -15.54 -16.80
CA GLY A 58 9.54 -16.77 -16.43
C GLY A 58 10.39 -16.65 -15.15
N ALA A 59 10.79 -15.44 -14.75
CA ALA A 59 11.34 -15.17 -13.42
C ALA A 59 10.23 -14.85 -12.40
N SER A 60 9.08 -15.54 -12.54
CA SER A 60 7.77 -15.11 -12.04
C SER A 60 7.59 -15.16 -10.52
N TYR A 61 8.64 -15.45 -9.75
CA TYR A 61 8.56 -15.51 -8.30
C TYR A 61 9.69 -14.72 -7.63
N VAL A 62 9.66 -13.39 -7.80
CA VAL A 62 10.39 -12.48 -6.91
C VAL A 62 9.49 -12.23 -5.71
N PRO A 63 9.76 -12.75 -4.50
CA PRO A 63 8.90 -12.51 -3.34
C PRO A 63 8.91 -11.02 -2.96
N LEU A 64 7.74 -10.46 -2.63
CA LEU A 64 7.67 -9.12 -2.07
C LEU A 64 8.24 -9.15 -0.65
N LYS A 65 9.33 -8.40 -0.44
CA LYS A 65 9.97 -8.23 0.88
C LYS A 65 9.47 -6.94 1.55
N CYS A 66 8.17 -6.73 1.49
CA CYS A 66 7.52 -5.60 2.14
C CYS A 66 7.14 -5.99 3.56
N THR A 67 7.72 -5.30 4.53
CA THR A 67 7.42 -5.47 5.95
C THR A 67 6.44 -4.39 6.39
N THR A 68 5.37 -4.80 7.08
CA THR A 68 4.39 -3.87 7.62
C THR A 68 5.03 -2.93 8.63
N LYS A 69 4.96 -1.62 8.38
CA LYS A 69 5.33 -0.61 9.37
C LYS A 69 4.31 -0.58 10.50
N LYS A 70 4.79 -0.33 11.72
CA LYS A 70 3.93 -0.22 12.91
C LYS A 70 4.07 1.19 13.42
N ILE A 71 3.00 1.97 13.33
CA ILE A 71 3.00 3.39 13.64
C ILE A 71 2.09 3.61 14.85
N CYS A 72 2.68 3.96 15.99
CA CYS A 72 1.93 4.31 17.18
C CYS A 72 1.69 5.81 17.23
N ILE A 73 0.44 6.24 17.11
CA ILE A 73 0.05 7.64 17.21
C ILE A 73 -0.43 7.89 18.64
N THR A 74 0.33 8.67 19.40
CA THR A 74 0.08 8.87 20.83
C THR A 74 0.30 10.30 21.31
N ASN A 75 -0.33 10.68 22.41
CA ASN A 75 0.04 11.88 23.16
C ASN A 75 1.25 11.68 24.08
N ASP A 76 1.35 10.55 24.79
CA ASP A 76 2.38 10.36 25.83
C ASP A 76 2.86 8.91 26.04
N LYS A 77 2.10 7.91 25.58
CA LYS A 77 2.27 6.50 25.98
C LYS A 77 2.34 5.57 24.78
N ASN A 78 3.09 4.50 24.91
CA ASN A 78 3.19 3.50 23.86
C ASN A 78 1.81 2.85 23.60
N CYS A 79 1.56 2.47 22.35
CA CYS A 79 0.35 1.76 21.95
C CYS A 79 0.45 0.32 22.47
N ALA A 80 -0.56 -0.11 23.23
CA ALA A 80 -0.58 -1.44 23.86
C ALA A 80 -0.60 -2.56 22.81
N GLU A 81 -1.22 -2.26 21.67
CA GLU A 81 -1.33 -3.07 20.45
C GLU A 81 0.04 -3.50 19.92
N PHE A 82 1.07 -2.67 20.13
CA PHE A 82 2.43 -2.94 19.67
C PHE A 82 3.41 -3.29 20.80
N ALA A 83 2.92 -3.59 22.01
CA ALA A 83 3.79 -3.88 23.16
C ALA A 83 4.69 -5.12 22.95
N ALA A 84 4.24 -6.09 22.17
CA ALA A 84 5.01 -7.30 21.83
C ALA A 84 5.85 -7.15 20.55
N GLU A 85 5.78 -5.99 19.90
CA GLU A 85 6.36 -5.77 18.58
C GLU A 85 7.67 -4.99 18.67
N LYS A 86 8.62 -5.32 17.78
CA LYS A 86 9.94 -4.67 17.77
C LYS A 86 9.85 -3.30 17.10
N ASN A 87 10.33 -2.27 17.81
CA ASN A 87 10.57 -0.92 17.31
C ASN A 87 9.37 -0.29 16.56
N PRO A 88 8.17 -0.19 17.16
CA PRO A 88 7.12 0.61 16.56
C PRO A 88 7.59 2.07 16.42
N GLU A 89 7.24 2.70 15.30
CA GLU A 89 7.51 4.11 15.08
C GLU A 89 6.53 4.95 15.92
N GLU A 90 7.05 5.66 16.91
CA GLU A 90 6.25 6.51 17.78
C GLU A 90 6.06 7.90 17.15
N LYS A 91 4.80 8.27 16.92
CA LYS A 91 4.38 9.60 16.47
C LYS A 91 3.67 10.31 17.60
N LYS A 92 4.39 11.23 18.23
CA LYS A 92 3.83 12.08 19.30
C LYS A 92 3.01 13.21 18.68
N ILE A 93 1.75 13.32 19.11
CA ILE A 93 0.83 14.36 18.67
C ILE A 93 0.37 15.25 19.83
N SER A 94 -0.01 16.47 19.51
CA SER A 94 -0.54 17.46 20.45
C SER A 94 -1.80 16.97 21.15
N LYS A 95 -1.99 17.39 22.40
CA LYS A 95 -3.23 17.17 23.17
C LYS A 95 -4.30 18.24 22.90
N GLU A 96 -3.95 19.27 22.12
CA GLU A 96 -4.78 20.45 21.92
C GLU A 96 -5.98 20.14 21.01
N CYS A 97 -7.15 19.95 21.63
CA CYS A 97 -8.43 19.96 20.92
C CYS A 97 -9.45 20.85 21.64
N THR A 98 -9.87 21.88 20.94
CA THR A 98 -10.96 22.79 21.33
C THR A 98 -12.23 22.46 20.54
N GLU A 99 -13.33 23.11 20.87
CA GLU A 99 -14.60 22.96 20.16
C GLU A 99 -14.47 23.27 18.67
N ASN A 100 -13.76 24.36 18.32
CA ASN A 100 -13.65 24.87 16.95
C ASN A 100 -12.42 24.38 16.18
N THR A 101 -11.35 24.00 16.89
CA THR A 101 -10.09 23.57 16.25
C THR A 101 -9.49 22.40 17.02
N CYS A 102 -9.15 21.32 16.32
CA CYS A 102 -8.53 20.14 16.90
C CYS A 102 -7.21 19.86 16.19
N LYS A 103 -6.12 20.33 16.78
CA LYS A 103 -4.77 20.17 16.22
C LYS A 103 -4.36 18.71 16.21
N ALA A 104 -4.73 17.96 17.26
CA ALA A 104 -4.49 16.52 17.33
C ALA A 104 -5.14 15.77 16.15
N ALA A 105 -6.39 16.09 15.81
CA ALA A 105 -7.07 15.48 14.67
C ALA A 105 -6.33 15.75 13.36
N ARG A 106 -5.84 16.98 13.15
CA ARG A 106 -5.07 17.33 11.96
C ARG A 106 -3.72 16.63 11.88
N GLU A 107 -3.07 16.39 13.03
CA GLU A 107 -1.84 15.60 13.09
C GLU A 107 -2.11 14.11 12.83
N VAL A 108 -3.23 13.56 13.33
CA VAL A 108 -3.70 12.21 12.98
C VAL A 108 -3.95 12.07 11.48
N GLU A 109 -4.69 13.00 10.88
CA GLU A 109 -4.96 13.04 9.43
C GLU A 109 -3.66 13.05 8.63
N LYS A 110 -2.69 13.86 9.07
CA LYS A 110 -1.37 13.96 8.46
C LYS A 110 -0.63 12.61 8.52
N GLU A 111 -0.54 11.98 9.68
CA GLU A 111 0.21 10.73 9.83
C GLU A 111 -0.44 9.58 9.05
N ILE A 112 -1.78 9.47 9.05
CA ILE A 112 -2.48 8.46 8.23
C ILE A 112 -2.23 8.73 6.73
N THR A 113 -2.37 9.99 6.30
CA THR A 113 -2.18 10.38 4.89
C THR A 113 -0.74 10.16 4.43
N ASN A 114 0.25 10.41 5.29
CA ASN A 114 1.65 10.10 5.01
C ASN A 114 1.89 8.61 4.88
N ALA A 115 1.31 7.79 5.76
CA ALA A 115 1.40 6.34 5.64
C ALA A 115 0.79 5.82 4.32
N MET A 116 -0.34 6.39 3.89
CA MET A 116 -0.93 6.12 2.57
C MET A 116 0.01 6.55 1.43
N TYR A 117 0.61 7.74 1.52
CA TYR A 117 1.54 8.27 0.53
C TYR A 117 2.78 7.41 0.38
N ASP A 118 3.40 7.04 1.50
CA ASP A 118 4.57 6.17 1.52
C ASP A 118 4.25 4.81 0.88
N CYS A 119 3.13 4.20 1.28
CA CYS A 119 2.65 2.95 0.67
C CYS A 119 2.44 3.09 -0.84
N TRP A 120 1.72 4.13 -1.27
CA TRP A 120 1.46 4.39 -2.68
C TRP A 120 2.75 4.56 -3.48
N ASN A 121 3.70 5.32 -2.94
CA ASN A 121 4.97 5.60 -3.60
C ASN A 121 5.88 4.36 -3.65
N MET A 122 5.96 3.58 -2.56
CA MET A 122 6.69 2.31 -2.51
C MET A 122 6.15 1.30 -3.54
N MET A 123 4.84 1.29 -3.74
CA MET A 123 4.15 0.38 -4.67
C MET A 123 4.14 0.89 -6.12
N GLY A 124 4.94 1.92 -6.44
CA GLY A 124 5.09 2.43 -7.81
C GLY A 124 3.91 3.26 -8.28
N GLN A 125 3.22 3.95 -7.36
CA GLN A 125 2.13 4.89 -7.63
C GLN A 125 0.98 4.26 -8.44
N GLY A 126 0.75 2.96 -8.22
CA GLY A 126 -0.29 2.21 -8.90
C GLY A 126 -0.05 1.95 -10.39
N LYS A 127 1.09 2.36 -10.95
CA LYS A 127 1.43 2.24 -12.39
C LYS A 127 2.20 0.97 -12.72
N LEU A 128 2.72 0.26 -11.72
CA LEU A 128 3.45 -0.98 -11.91
C LEU A 128 2.51 -2.19 -11.86
N SER A 129 2.68 -3.15 -12.75
CA SER A 129 1.95 -4.41 -12.70
C SER A 129 2.67 -5.39 -11.78
N LEU A 130 2.19 -5.53 -10.54
CA LEU A 130 2.89 -6.32 -9.51
C LEU A 130 2.46 -7.79 -9.48
N PHE A 131 1.23 -8.08 -9.89
CA PHE A 131 0.62 -9.40 -9.66
C PHE A 131 0.32 -10.18 -10.96
N SER A 132 0.83 -9.77 -12.12
CA SER A 132 0.29 -10.21 -13.43
C SER A 132 0.95 -11.40 -14.07
N THR A 133 2.12 -11.80 -13.58
CA THR A 133 2.91 -12.90 -14.14
C THR A 133 2.79 -14.14 -13.26
N ALA A 134 3.08 -14.01 -11.97
CA ALA A 134 3.10 -15.13 -11.03
C ALA A 134 1.79 -15.93 -10.99
N ALA A 135 0.65 -15.22 -10.83
CA ALA A 135 -0.65 -15.86 -10.67
C ALA A 135 -1.13 -16.54 -11.95
N GLN A 136 -0.95 -15.90 -13.10
CA GLN A 136 -1.35 -16.48 -14.40
C GLN A 136 -0.49 -17.69 -14.76
N ASP A 137 0.82 -17.61 -14.56
CA ASP A 137 1.75 -18.70 -14.86
C ASP A 137 1.50 -19.94 -13.98
N ALA A 138 0.99 -19.74 -12.76
CA ALA A 138 0.61 -20.81 -11.84
C ALA A 138 -0.86 -21.26 -11.96
N GLY A 139 -1.60 -20.79 -12.98
CA GLY A 139 -2.99 -21.20 -13.24
C GLY A 139 -4.03 -20.62 -12.27
N PHE A 140 -3.67 -19.62 -11.48
CA PHE A 140 -4.62 -18.91 -10.62
C PHE A 140 -5.49 -17.96 -11.45
N ASN A 141 -6.75 -17.85 -11.05
CA ASN A 141 -7.71 -16.98 -11.71
C ASN A 141 -7.26 -15.50 -11.58
N PRO A 142 -7.04 -14.77 -12.68
CA PRO A 142 -6.52 -13.39 -12.66
C PRO A 142 -7.49 -12.36 -12.03
N SER A 143 -8.64 -12.82 -11.53
CA SER A 143 -9.69 -11.99 -10.93
C SER A 143 -9.53 -11.78 -9.41
N VAL A 144 -8.45 -12.29 -8.82
CA VAL A 144 -8.21 -12.22 -7.38
C VAL A 144 -7.57 -10.88 -7.00
N VAL A 145 -8.24 -10.12 -6.13
CA VAL A 145 -7.67 -8.90 -5.55
C VAL A 145 -6.51 -9.30 -4.64
N THR A 146 -5.31 -8.89 -5.03
CA THR A 146 -4.09 -9.09 -4.24
C THR A 146 -3.74 -7.82 -3.51
N CYS A 147 -3.40 -7.94 -2.24
CA CYS A 147 -3.10 -6.83 -1.34
C CYS A 147 -1.70 -6.90 -0.76
N VAL A 148 -1.20 -5.74 -0.34
CA VAL A 148 -0.05 -5.57 0.55
C VAL A 148 -0.47 -4.64 1.68
N ILE A 149 -0.26 -5.07 2.92
CA ILE A 149 -0.45 -4.22 4.10
C ILE A 149 0.85 -3.46 4.31
N CYS A 150 0.86 -2.16 4.02
CA CYS A 150 2.07 -1.34 4.13
C CYS A 150 2.33 -0.90 5.57
N SER A 151 1.26 -0.51 6.28
CA SER A 151 1.35 0.02 7.63
C SER A 151 0.16 -0.39 8.48
N ARG A 152 0.41 -0.62 9.77
CA ARG A 152 -0.58 -0.68 10.85
C ARG A 152 -0.44 0.58 11.69
N LEU A 153 -1.55 1.24 11.96
CA LEU A 153 -1.63 2.41 12.81
C LEU A 153 -2.41 2.04 14.06
N ALA A 154 -1.84 2.28 15.24
CA ALA A 154 -2.55 2.16 16.51
C ALA A 154 -2.65 3.55 17.16
N PHE A 155 -3.75 3.78 17.87
CA PHE A 155 -4.01 5.05 18.54
C PHE A 155 -3.96 4.87 20.06
N ASN A 156 -3.23 5.74 20.74
CA ASN A 156 -3.27 5.86 22.20
C ASN A 156 -3.39 7.34 22.57
N LEU A 157 -4.62 7.85 22.49
CA LEU A 157 -4.94 9.27 22.62
C LEU A 157 -5.70 9.54 23.93
N ALA A 158 -5.42 10.66 24.59
CA ALA A 158 -6.02 10.99 25.88
C ALA A 158 -7.55 11.20 25.80
N ASP A 159 -8.04 11.73 24.68
CA ASP A 159 -9.46 11.91 24.37
C ASP A 159 -9.76 11.36 22.96
N GLU A 160 -9.50 10.06 22.79
CA GLU A 160 -9.56 9.37 21.50
C GLU A 160 -10.89 9.59 20.77
N LYS A 161 -12.02 9.47 21.47
CA LYS A 161 -13.35 9.64 20.88
C LYS A 161 -13.56 11.03 20.26
N ASN A 162 -13.14 12.09 20.96
CA ASN A 162 -13.28 13.46 20.47
C ASN A 162 -12.29 13.75 19.34
N VAL A 163 -11.03 13.29 19.46
CA VAL A 163 -10.01 13.49 18.42
C VAL A 163 -10.39 12.76 17.14
N LEU A 164 -10.62 11.44 17.22
CA LEU A 164 -10.99 10.62 16.06
C LEU A 164 -12.35 11.01 15.48
N GLY A 165 -13.26 11.53 16.30
CA GLY A 165 -14.57 12.03 15.85
C GLY A 165 -14.48 13.29 14.98
N LYS A 166 -13.36 14.01 15.06
CA LYS A 166 -13.07 15.23 14.27
C LYS A 166 -12.14 15.00 13.09
N VAL A 167 -11.56 13.80 12.97
CA VAL A 167 -10.71 13.43 11.84
C VAL A 167 -11.57 13.37 10.57
N ASP A 168 -11.15 14.12 9.56
CA ASP A 168 -11.69 14.15 8.21
C ASP A 168 -10.55 14.00 7.20
N ILE A 169 -10.12 12.75 7.02
CA ILE A 169 -8.99 12.42 6.14
C ILE A 169 -9.32 12.82 4.68
N GLN A 170 -10.62 12.89 4.32
CA GLN A 170 -11.05 13.12 2.94
C GLN A 170 -10.84 14.56 2.55
N ASN A 171 -11.26 15.45 3.43
CA ASN A 171 -10.99 16.86 3.30
C ASN A 171 -9.48 17.15 3.40
N TYR A 172 -8.75 16.43 4.27
CA TYR A 172 -7.29 16.58 4.38
C TYR A 172 -6.56 16.21 3.09
N ILE A 173 -6.81 15.02 2.53
CA ILE A 173 -6.18 14.52 1.29
C ILE A 173 -6.51 15.41 0.09
N LYS A 174 -7.75 15.91 0.03
CA LYS A 174 -8.21 16.81 -1.04
C LYS A 174 -7.47 18.15 -1.04
N ASN A 175 -7.29 18.76 0.13
CA ASN A 175 -6.85 20.15 0.23
C ASN A 175 -5.37 20.32 0.61
N THR A 176 -4.69 19.25 1.04
CA THR A 176 -3.30 19.33 1.50
C THR A 176 -2.32 18.94 0.41
N GLN A 177 -1.30 19.77 0.19
CA GLN A 177 -0.20 19.51 -0.74
C GLN A 177 0.79 18.49 -0.16
N VAL A 178 1.31 17.62 -1.03
CA VAL A 178 2.43 16.73 -0.68
C VAL A 178 3.69 17.60 -0.47
N PRO A 179 4.47 17.39 0.60
CA PRO A 179 5.71 18.14 0.83
C PRO A 179 6.64 18.13 -0.40
N GLY A 180 7.07 19.32 -0.86
CA GLY A 180 7.93 19.47 -2.03
C GLY A 180 7.22 19.31 -3.38
N SER A 181 5.89 19.17 -3.40
CA SER A 181 5.08 19.05 -4.62
C SER A 181 4.06 20.20 -4.70
N SER A 182 3.67 20.58 -5.92
CA SER A 182 2.54 21.47 -6.15
C SER A 182 1.18 20.74 -6.09
N LEU A 183 1.21 19.39 -6.05
CA LEU A 183 0.03 18.54 -6.10
C LEU A 183 -0.50 18.22 -4.70
N THR A 184 -1.82 18.09 -4.58
CA THR A 184 -2.46 17.55 -3.38
C THR A 184 -2.26 16.04 -3.26
N TYR A 185 -2.47 15.48 -2.07
CA TYR A 185 -2.45 14.02 -1.91
C TYR A 185 -3.48 13.36 -2.84
N LEU A 186 -4.69 13.94 -2.97
CA LEU A 186 -5.71 13.44 -3.89
C LEU A 186 -5.18 13.35 -5.33
N GLN A 187 -4.63 14.45 -5.83
CA GLN A 187 -4.04 14.50 -7.19
C GLN A 187 -2.87 13.53 -7.36
N THR A 188 -2.16 13.21 -6.27
CA THR A 188 -1.00 12.32 -6.31
C THR A 188 -1.37 10.84 -6.27
N PHE A 189 -2.43 10.49 -5.52
CA PHE A 189 -3.00 9.13 -5.53
C PHE A 189 -3.77 8.82 -6.80
N THR A 190 -4.08 9.85 -7.58
CA THR A 190 -4.91 9.76 -8.77
C THR A 190 -4.17 10.42 -9.94
N ASP A 191 -4.85 11.25 -10.72
CA ASP A 191 -4.24 12.09 -11.74
C ASP A 191 -4.28 13.57 -11.35
N ARG A 192 -3.36 14.33 -11.95
CA ARG A 192 -3.24 15.78 -11.76
C ARG A 192 -4.51 16.55 -12.09
N SER A 193 -5.36 16.03 -12.98
CA SER A 193 -6.61 16.67 -13.39
C SER A 193 -7.72 16.57 -12.33
N VAL A 194 -7.52 15.76 -11.28
CA VAL A 194 -8.59 15.44 -10.35
C VAL A 194 -8.51 16.34 -9.11
N ASN A 195 -9.48 17.23 -9.00
CA ASN A 195 -9.56 18.21 -7.90
C ASN A 195 -10.65 17.88 -6.86
N SER A 196 -11.51 16.91 -7.17
CA SER A 196 -12.58 16.49 -6.27
C SER A 196 -12.92 15.04 -6.50
N TYR A 197 -13.40 14.44 -5.43
CA TYR A 197 -14.09 13.18 -5.43
C TYR A 197 -15.40 13.25 -6.25
N ALA A 198 -15.73 12.18 -6.99
CA ALA A 198 -16.96 12.12 -7.79
C ALA A 198 -18.20 12.18 -6.88
N PRO A 199 -19.16 13.10 -7.09
CA PRO A 199 -20.31 13.20 -6.19
C PRO A 199 -21.02 11.85 -6.10
N LEU A 200 -21.24 11.37 -4.86
CA LEU A 200 -22.06 10.18 -4.64
C LEU A 200 -23.45 10.48 -5.19
N SER A 201 -23.91 9.70 -6.16
CA SER A 201 -25.24 9.92 -6.75
C SER A 201 -26.30 9.83 -5.66
N GLU A 202 -27.22 10.79 -5.59
CA GLU A 202 -28.25 10.88 -4.54
C GLU A 202 -29.09 9.60 -4.37
N LYS A 203 -29.18 8.76 -5.41
CA LYS A 203 -29.82 7.44 -5.39
C LYS A 203 -29.14 6.39 -4.49
N ILE A 204 -27.99 6.71 -3.91
CA ILE A 204 -27.23 5.88 -2.96
C ILE A 204 -27.70 6.11 -1.51
N GLN A 205 -28.54 7.11 -1.23
CA GLN A 205 -28.79 7.57 0.15
C GLN A 205 -29.79 6.78 1.01
N THR A 206 -30.41 5.66 0.60
CA THR A 206 -31.67 5.24 1.27
C THR A 206 -31.84 3.78 1.69
N THR A 207 -30.77 3.09 2.07
CA THR A 207 -30.93 1.94 2.99
C THR A 207 -30.01 2.13 4.18
N PRO A 208 -30.53 2.50 5.37
CA PRO A 208 -29.77 2.42 6.60
C PRO A 208 -29.47 0.93 6.82
N VAL A 209 -28.27 0.52 6.45
CA VAL A 209 -27.74 -0.80 6.77
C VAL A 209 -27.46 -0.76 8.27
N ASP A 210 -28.36 -1.33 9.07
CA ASP A 210 -28.20 -1.44 10.52
C ASP A 210 -27.23 -2.59 10.81
N VAL A 211 -25.93 -2.31 10.67
CA VAL A 211 -24.88 -3.28 10.94
C VAL A 211 -23.89 -2.64 11.89
N THR A 212 -24.02 -3.00 13.16
CA THR A 212 -23.25 -2.50 14.30
C THR A 212 -22.04 -3.42 14.58
N PHE A 213 -21.01 -3.38 13.74
CA PHE A 213 -19.65 -3.78 14.15
C PHE A 213 -19.09 -2.84 15.23
N GLN A 214 -19.24 -3.22 16.50
CA GLN A 214 -18.35 -2.72 17.54
C GLN A 214 -16.94 -3.20 17.19
N THR A 215 -16.16 -2.37 16.47
CA THR A 215 -14.74 -2.67 16.23
C THR A 215 -14.08 -2.69 17.59
N GLN A 216 -13.67 -3.87 18.04
CA GLN A 216 -12.94 -4.01 19.30
C GLN A 216 -11.51 -3.49 19.18
N THR A 217 -11.07 -3.19 17.96
CA THR A 217 -9.71 -2.79 17.64
C THR A 217 -9.63 -1.29 17.36
N THR A 218 -8.62 -0.65 17.96
CA THR A 218 -8.17 0.73 17.72
C THR A 218 -7.11 0.77 16.61
N GLU A 219 -7.02 -0.28 15.80
CA GLU A 219 -5.99 -0.43 14.78
C GLU A 219 -6.55 -0.20 13.37
N LEU A 220 -5.81 0.56 12.57
CA LEU A 220 -6.06 0.75 11.15
C LEU A 220 -4.94 0.14 10.31
N ALA A 221 -5.28 -0.35 9.13
CA ALA A 221 -4.38 -0.90 8.14
C ALA A 221 -4.38 -0.01 6.90
N VAL A 222 -3.19 0.37 6.44
CA VAL A 222 -2.98 0.99 5.12
C VAL A 222 -2.72 -0.12 4.12
N VAL A 223 -3.67 -0.35 3.23
CA VAL A 223 -3.67 -1.48 2.31
C VAL A 223 -3.58 -0.99 0.87
N PHE A 224 -2.51 -1.40 0.19
CA PHE A 224 -2.44 -1.31 -1.26
C PHE A 224 -3.06 -2.55 -1.89
N SER A 225 -3.89 -2.36 -2.89
CA SER A 225 -4.53 -3.44 -3.66
C SER A 225 -4.41 -3.17 -5.15
N GLN A 226 -4.35 -4.22 -5.95
CA GLN A 226 -4.39 -4.11 -7.40
C GLN A 226 -5.30 -5.19 -8.01
N VAL A 227 -6.08 -4.77 -9.00
CA VAL A 227 -7.03 -5.61 -9.75
C VAL A 227 -6.61 -5.62 -11.21
N GLN A 228 -6.56 -6.81 -11.80
CA GLN A 228 -6.21 -7.01 -13.18
C GLN A 228 -7.42 -7.10 -14.12
N PRO A 229 -7.23 -6.73 -15.40
CA PRO A 229 -8.31 -6.39 -16.31
C PRO A 229 -8.96 -7.59 -16.99
N GLY A 230 -8.45 -8.81 -16.78
CA GLY A 230 -8.96 -10.01 -17.45
C GLY A 230 -10.47 -10.20 -17.29
N ASP A 231 -11.01 -9.64 -16.21
CA ASP A 231 -12.44 -9.61 -15.96
C ASP A 231 -12.80 -8.41 -15.07
N TYR A 232 -12.23 -7.20 -15.31
CA TYR A 232 -12.52 -6.04 -14.44
C TYR A 232 -14.03 -5.79 -14.30
N LYS A 233 -14.78 -6.05 -15.37
CA LYS A 233 -16.24 -5.95 -15.37
C LYS A 233 -16.88 -7.00 -14.48
N LYS A 234 -16.41 -8.26 -14.47
CA LYS A 234 -16.92 -9.31 -13.56
C LYS A 234 -16.42 -9.15 -12.12
N ALA A 235 -15.20 -8.65 -11.92
CA ALA A 235 -14.69 -8.28 -10.61
C ALA A 235 -15.55 -7.13 -10.06
N LEU A 236 -15.83 -6.12 -10.87
CA LEU A 236 -16.72 -5.01 -10.52
C LEU A 236 -18.18 -5.43 -10.37
N GLU A 237 -18.70 -6.35 -11.20
CA GLU A 237 -20.04 -6.93 -11.07
C GLU A 237 -20.15 -7.85 -9.85
N GLY A 238 -19.12 -8.62 -9.51
CA GLY A 238 -19.03 -9.44 -8.29
C GLY A 238 -18.99 -8.58 -7.03
N ILE A 239 -18.27 -7.47 -7.11
CA ILE A 239 -18.26 -6.40 -6.14
C ILE A 239 -19.68 -5.78 -6.02
N ILE A 240 -20.27 -5.30 -7.11
CA ILE A 240 -21.62 -4.71 -7.14
C ILE A 240 -22.71 -5.69 -6.65
N SER A 241 -22.61 -6.98 -6.98
CA SER A 241 -23.59 -8.01 -6.63
C SER A 241 -23.49 -8.52 -5.19
N LEU A 242 -22.31 -8.43 -4.55
CA LEU A 242 -22.13 -8.76 -3.13
C LEU A 242 -22.61 -7.65 -2.18
N GLY A 243 -23.12 -6.53 -2.72
CA GLY A 243 -23.60 -5.37 -1.96
C GLY A 243 -24.65 -4.56 -2.72
N ALA A 244 -25.54 -5.23 -3.45
CA ALA A 244 -26.57 -4.61 -4.26
C ALA A 244 -27.73 -4.02 -3.42
N THR A 245 -27.41 -2.99 -2.63
CA THR A 245 -28.19 -1.75 -2.58
C THR A 245 -27.25 -0.64 -2.13
N ALA A 246 -26.97 0.27 -3.06
CA ALA A 246 -26.74 1.69 -2.77
C ALA A 246 -25.35 2.17 -2.30
N ALA A 247 -24.21 1.51 -2.56
CA ALA A 247 -22.90 2.19 -2.36
C ALA A 247 -21.85 1.97 -3.47
N GLY A 248 -22.27 1.47 -4.64
CA GLY A 248 -21.34 0.87 -5.61
C GLY A 248 -21.26 1.44 -7.01
N ALA A 249 -21.56 2.72 -7.23
CA ALA A 249 -21.43 3.30 -8.57
C ALA A 249 -20.84 4.72 -8.55
N ALA A 250 -19.50 4.79 -8.47
CA ALA A 250 -18.76 5.89 -9.05
C ALA A 250 -17.45 5.41 -9.72
N PHE A 251 -17.49 4.25 -10.38
CA PHE A 251 -16.78 4.11 -11.66
C PHE A 251 -17.70 4.62 -12.74
N VAL A 252 -17.98 5.92 -12.74
CA VAL A 252 -18.51 6.52 -13.96
C VAL A 252 -17.29 6.54 -14.86
N THR A 253 -17.05 5.47 -15.62
CA THR A 253 -16.28 5.59 -16.85
C THR A 253 -17.12 6.53 -17.69
N PRO A 254 -16.77 7.82 -17.82
CA PRO A 254 -17.34 8.50 -18.95
C PRO A 254 -16.67 7.78 -20.12
N LEU A 255 -17.40 7.59 -21.21
CA LEU A 255 -16.82 7.11 -22.47
C LEU A 255 -15.72 8.12 -22.86
N ILE A 256 -14.51 8.00 -22.31
CA ILE A 256 -13.42 8.96 -22.44
C ILE A 256 -12.24 8.28 -23.14
N PRO A 257 -11.66 8.93 -24.15
CA PRO A 257 -10.54 8.41 -24.92
C PRO A 257 -9.34 8.07 -24.03
N LYS A 258 -8.65 6.99 -24.40
CA LYS A 258 -7.42 6.44 -23.80
C LYS A 258 -6.56 7.52 -23.10
N GLY A 259 -6.50 7.53 -21.76
CA GLY A 259 -5.44 8.25 -21.03
C GLY A 259 -5.79 9.06 -19.78
N GLN A 260 -6.99 8.98 -19.19
CA GLN A 260 -7.31 9.73 -17.94
C GLN A 260 -7.68 8.79 -16.78
N ALA A 261 -7.08 9.00 -15.61
CA ALA A 261 -7.33 8.26 -14.39
C ALA A 261 -8.70 8.58 -13.81
N LEU A 262 -9.29 7.54 -13.22
CA LEU A 262 -10.60 7.57 -12.62
C LEU A 262 -10.44 7.69 -11.11
N VAL A 263 -11.08 8.69 -10.51
CA VAL A 263 -11.08 8.87 -9.05
C VAL A 263 -12.30 8.26 -8.46
N VAL A 264 -12.04 7.15 -7.81
CA VAL A 264 -13.04 6.33 -7.17
C VAL A 264 -13.16 6.82 -5.74
N ILE A 265 -14.32 7.39 -5.39
CA ILE A 265 -14.75 7.35 -3.99
C ILE A 265 -15.13 5.91 -3.70
N GLY A 266 -14.41 5.27 -2.79
CA GLY A 266 -14.77 4.01 -2.17
C GLY A 266 -14.97 2.84 -3.12
N LEU A 267 -13.90 2.14 -3.50
CA LEU A 267 -14.00 0.69 -3.75
C LEU A 267 -14.12 -0.03 -2.40
N ALA A 268 -15.19 0.29 -1.69
CA ALA A 268 -15.65 -0.36 -0.47
C ALA A 268 -16.87 -1.23 -0.80
N THR A 269 -16.84 -1.86 -1.97
CA THR A 269 -18.06 -2.32 -2.65
C THR A 269 -18.20 -3.83 -2.66
N THR A 270 -17.25 -4.60 -2.12
CA THR A 270 -17.66 -5.88 -1.52
C THR A 270 -18.52 -5.52 -0.31
N GLY A 271 -19.69 -6.16 -0.11
CA GLY A 271 -20.66 -5.76 0.93
C GLY A 271 -20.04 -5.48 2.30
N ALA A 272 -18.94 -6.16 2.60
CA ALA A 272 -17.89 -5.85 3.56
C ALA A 272 -17.61 -4.40 3.98
N ALA A 273 -17.37 -3.49 3.04
CA ALA A 273 -16.91 -2.16 3.41
C ALA A 273 -18.10 -1.18 3.55
N ILE A 274 -19.26 -1.49 2.97
CA ILE A 274 -20.55 -0.96 3.43
C ILE A 274 -20.81 -1.40 4.89
N TYR A 275 -20.42 -2.63 5.26
CA TYR A 275 -20.54 -3.12 6.64
C TYR A 275 -19.57 -2.46 7.64
N SER A 276 -18.38 -2.04 7.20
CA SER A 276 -17.49 -1.20 8.03
C SER A 276 -17.99 0.24 8.19
N MET A 277 -18.97 0.68 7.39
CA MET A 277 -19.45 2.06 7.38
C MET A 277 -20.64 2.31 8.33
N SER A 278 -21.41 1.29 8.67
CA SER A 278 -22.62 1.45 9.50
C SER A 278 -22.37 1.39 11.00
N SER A 279 -21.24 0.82 11.44
CA SER A 279 -20.94 0.66 12.86
C SER A 279 -19.95 1.65 13.43
N LEU A 280 -19.18 2.25 12.52
CA LEU A 280 -18.35 3.38 12.82
C LEU A 280 -19.22 4.61 12.62
N HIS A 281 -19.66 5.22 13.72
CA HIS A 281 -19.96 6.67 13.73
C HIS A 281 -18.78 7.53 13.18
N TYR A 282 -17.65 6.90 12.82
CA TYR A 282 -16.43 7.42 12.20
C TYR A 282 -16.29 7.15 10.68
N SER A 283 -17.33 6.67 9.99
CA SER A 283 -17.27 6.22 8.58
C SER A 283 -17.07 7.29 7.50
N LYS A 284 -16.86 8.56 7.88
CA LYS A 284 -16.33 9.59 6.97
C LYS A 284 -14.88 9.31 6.51
N ASN A 285 -14.21 8.32 7.12
CA ASN A 285 -12.77 8.13 7.02
C ASN A 285 -12.31 6.86 6.28
N VAL A 286 -13.22 6.07 5.66
CA VAL A 286 -12.80 5.01 4.73
C VAL A 286 -12.43 5.65 3.41
N ILE A 287 -11.15 5.94 3.23
CA ILE A 287 -10.65 6.64 2.06
C ILE A 287 -9.92 5.67 1.18
N SER A 288 -10.49 5.48 0.00
CA SER A 288 -9.77 4.93 -1.12
C SER A 288 -9.33 6.06 -2.05
N ALA A 289 -8.10 5.99 -2.51
CA ALA A 289 -7.68 6.66 -3.72
C ALA A 289 -7.03 5.63 -4.64
N GLY A 290 -6.98 5.90 -5.94
CA GLY A 290 -6.48 4.90 -6.86
C GLY A 290 -6.24 5.42 -8.26
N TYR A 291 -5.52 4.60 -9.01
CA TYR A 291 -5.16 4.81 -10.40
C TYR A 291 -5.72 3.65 -11.21
N CYS A 292 -6.55 3.96 -12.21
CA CYS A 292 -6.96 3.00 -13.22
C CYS A 292 -6.41 3.47 -14.57
N GLY A 293 -5.66 2.59 -15.22
CA GLY A 293 -5.00 2.94 -16.47
C GLY A 293 -4.09 1.83 -16.93
N THR A 294 -3.15 2.19 -17.78
CA THR A 294 -2.17 1.24 -18.31
C THR A 294 -1.09 0.98 -17.27
N LEU A 295 -1.03 -0.26 -16.79
CA LEU A 295 0.01 -0.75 -15.92
C LEU A 295 1.24 -1.11 -16.75
N THR A 296 2.34 -0.47 -16.42
CA THR A 296 3.66 -0.75 -16.98
C THR A 296 4.21 -2.06 -16.43
N SER A 297 4.73 -2.87 -17.33
CA SER A 297 5.51 -4.08 -17.05
C SER A 297 6.51 -4.24 -18.19
N ASP A 298 7.59 -4.99 -17.99
CA ASP A 298 8.60 -5.23 -19.03
C ASP A 298 8.08 -6.00 -20.28
N LYS A 299 6.81 -6.42 -20.28
CA LYS A 299 6.15 -6.97 -21.46
C LYS A 299 5.85 -5.88 -22.48
N LYS A 300 6.00 -6.23 -23.77
CA LYS A 300 5.63 -5.38 -24.93
C LYS A 300 4.15 -4.98 -24.98
N GLU A 301 3.30 -5.62 -24.17
CA GLU A 301 1.87 -5.33 -24.10
C GLU A 301 1.53 -4.76 -22.73
N ALA A 302 1.37 -3.44 -22.70
CA ALA A 302 0.91 -2.74 -21.53
C ALA A 302 -0.56 -3.15 -21.25
N ARG A 303 -0.84 -3.59 -20.02
CA ARG A 303 -2.17 -4.09 -19.64
C ARG A 303 -2.90 -3.02 -18.85
N ASN A 304 -4.18 -2.80 -19.13
CA ASN A 304 -4.98 -1.91 -18.27
C ASN A 304 -5.16 -2.55 -16.89
N GLY A 305 -5.43 -1.78 -15.86
CA GLY A 305 -5.69 -2.31 -14.52
C GLY A 305 -5.96 -1.18 -13.55
N CYS A 306 -6.34 -1.55 -12.33
CA CYS A 306 -6.62 -0.59 -11.27
C CYS A 306 -5.78 -0.91 -10.05
N SER A 307 -5.18 0.10 -9.46
CA SER A 307 -4.49 0.05 -8.19
C SER A 307 -5.19 1.00 -7.22
N ALA A 308 -5.37 0.59 -5.97
CA ALA A 308 -6.02 1.41 -4.95
C ALA A 308 -5.26 1.33 -3.63
N ILE A 309 -5.22 2.45 -2.92
CA ILE A 309 -4.72 2.57 -1.56
C ILE A 309 -5.91 2.88 -0.66
N GLN A 310 -6.08 2.12 0.42
CA GLN A 310 -7.21 2.24 1.33
C GLN A 310 -6.75 2.21 2.79
N VAL A 311 -7.51 2.87 3.67
CA VAL A 311 -7.39 2.73 5.12
C VAL A 311 -8.60 1.94 5.61
N ILE A 312 -8.36 0.81 6.27
CA ILE A 312 -9.40 -0.08 6.77
C ILE A 312 -9.12 -0.48 8.22
N PRO A 313 -10.11 -0.92 9.00
CA PRO A 313 -9.85 -1.53 10.30
C PRO A 313 -8.93 -2.75 10.15
N TYR A 314 -7.94 -2.89 11.04
CA TYR A 314 -7.04 -4.05 11.05
C TYR A 314 -7.73 -5.25 11.72
N GLU A 315 -8.78 -5.74 11.08
CA GLU A 315 -9.55 -6.90 11.51
C GLU A 315 -9.55 -7.95 10.41
N THR A 316 -9.40 -9.22 10.78
CA THR A 316 -9.33 -10.33 9.81
C THR A 316 -10.55 -10.36 8.87
N ALA A 317 -11.74 -10.02 9.39
CA ALA A 317 -12.96 -9.95 8.59
C ALA A 317 -12.89 -8.85 7.52
N ALA A 318 -12.53 -7.62 7.91
CA ALA A 318 -12.40 -6.48 7.00
C ALA A 318 -11.30 -6.71 5.95
N ILE A 319 -10.15 -7.26 6.37
CA ILE A 319 -9.04 -7.56 5.49
C ILE A 319 -9.41 -8.66 4.49
N ASN A 320 -9.91 -9.82 4.92
CA ASN A 320 -10.23 -10.96 4.03
C ASN A 320 -11.37 -10.68 3.03
N GLN A 321 -12.17 -9.65 3.33
CA GLN A 321 -13.23 -9.21 2.45
C GLN A 321 -12.71 -8.44 1.23
N ILE A 322 -11.62 -7.68 1.39
CA ILE A 322 -10.99 -6.90 0.31
C ILE A 322 -9.85 -7.71 -0.31
N CYS A 323 -9.04 -8.32 0.56
CA CYS A 323 -7.82 -9.02 0.23
C CYS A 323 -8.06 -10.52 0.23
N LYS A 324 -8.25 -11.08 -0.96
CA LYS A 324 -8.32 -12.53 -1.14
C LYS A 324 -6.95 -13.18 -1.01
N GLN A 325 -5.90 -12.42 -1.32
CA GLN A 325 -4.52 -12.80 -1.15
C GLN A 325 -3.74 -11.62 -0.56
N ILE A 326 -2.98 -11.88 0.50
CA ILE A 326 -2.07 -10.90 1.11
C ILE A 326 -0.65 -11.33 0.77
N GLU A 327 0.11 -10.42 0.19
CA GLU A 327 1.54 -10.59 -0.10
C GLU A 327 2.37 -9.74 0.87
N GLY A 328 3.58 -10.21 1.18
CA GLY A 328 4.48 -9.57 2.14
C GLY A 328 4.51 -10.25 3.51
N THR A 329 5.24 -9.67 4.44
CA THR A 329 5.28 -10.12 5.84
C THR A 329 4.38 -9.19 6.67
N PRO A 330 3.14 -9.61 6.98
CA PRO A 330 2.22 -8.81 7.78
C PRO A 330 2.80 -8.50 9.18
#